data_AF-E2BYC2-F1
#
_entry.id   AF-E2BYC2-F1
#
_cell.length_a   1.000
_cell.length_b   1.000
_cell.length_c   1.000
_cell.angle_alpha   90.00
_cell.angle_beta   90.00
_cell.angle_gamma   90.00
#
_symmetry.space_group_name_H-M   'P 1'
#
loop_
_entity.id
_entity.type
_entity.pdbx_description
1 polymer ?
#
loop_
_entity_poly.entity_id
_entity_poly.type
_entity_poly.pdbx_seq_one_letter_code
_entity_poly.pdbx_strand_id
1 'polypeptide(L)'
;MHRYQPRIHLVLCRHTDNSDIKITDLQKEEHKTFIFPEVIFTAVTAYQNQLITRLKIDSNPFAKGFRDSSRLTDFDRLKGFMGFWGVAKFESDVKIQNYKMADQNGVYVS
;
A
#
# COMPACT_ATOMS: atom_id res chain seq x y z
N MET A 1 2.03 7.63 6.50
CA MET A 1 0.59 7.34 6.69
C MET A 1 -0.21 8.39 5.94
N HIS A 2 -0.34 8.23 4.63
CA HIS A 2 -0.98 9.24 3.76
C HIS A 2 -2.32 8.71 3.25
N ARG A 3 -3.31 9.60 3.17
CA ARG A 3 -4.62 9.32 2.60
C ARG A 3 -4.60 9.57 1.09
N TYR A 4 -5.24 8.68 0.34
CA TYR A 4 -5.30 8.72 -1.12
C TYR A 4 -6.75 8.59 -1.59
N GLN A 5 -7.08 9.33 -2.64
CA GLN A 5 -8.35 9.27 -3.38
C GLN A 5 -8.06 8.69 -4.78
N PRO A 6 -8.46 7.44 -5.06
CA PRO A 6 -8.41 6.89 -6.40
C PRO A 6 -9.24 7.71 -7.38
N ARG A 7 -8.74 7.81 -8.62
CA ARG A 7 -9.40 8.48 -9.75
C ARG A 7 -9.27 7.58 -10.97
N ILE A 8 -10.36 7.41 -11.71
CA ILE A 8 -10.38 6.65 -12.96
C ILE A 8 -10.56 7.65 -14.10
N HIS A 9 -9.70 7.55 -15.12
CA HIS A 9 -9.72 8.43 -16.28
C HIS A 9 -10.06 7.59 -17.52
N LEU A 10 -11.16 7.93 -18.20
CA LEU A 10 -11.50 7.38 -19.51
C LEU A 10 -11.03 8.36 -20.58
N VAL A 11 -10.09 7.93 -21.41
CA VAL A 11 -9.50 8.75 -22.47
C VAL A 11 -10.06 8.30 -23.81
N LEU A 12 -10.58 9.25 -24.60
CA LEU A 12 -11.06 8.96 -25.94
C LEU A 12 -9.88 8.87 -26.91
N CYS A 13 -9.68 7.70 -27.51
CA CYS A 13 -8.67 7.51 -28.54
C CYS A 13 -9.24 7.89 -29.91
N ARG A 14 -8.64 8.87 -30.60
CA ARG A 14 -8.96 9.16 -32.01
C ARG A 14 -8.13 8.20 -32.89
N HIS A 15 -8.80 7.36 -33.71
CA HIS A 15 -8.27 6.25 -34.56
C HIS A 15 -6.74 6.24 -34.82
N THR A 16 -6.00 5.21 -34.34
CA THR A 16 -5.53 3.98 -35.05
C THR A 16 -4.79 4.29 -36.35
N ASP A 17 -3.46 4.15 -36.42
CA ASP A 17 -2.86 3.08 -37.25
C ASP A 17 -1.42 2.68 -36.86
N ASN A 18 -0.88 3.11 -35.71
CA ASN A 18 0.42 2.60 -35.26
C ASN A 18 0.45 2.37 -33.76
N SER A 19 0.97 1.19 -33.42
CA SER A 19 1.33 0.71 -32.10
C SER A 19 1.90 1.81 -31.19
N ASP A 20 1.49 1.78 -29.92
CA ASP A 20 1.87 2.67 -28.81
C ASP A 20 1.11 4.01 -28.72
N ILE A 21 -0.14 3.93 -28.24
CA ILE A 21 -0.82 5.09 -27.64
C ILE A 21 -0.09 5.42 -26.32
N LYS A 22 0.87 6.34 -26.38
CA LYS A 22 1.57 6.85 -25.19
C LYS A 22 0.88 8.11 -24.68
N ILE A 23 0.09 7.96 -23.63
CA ILE A 23 -0.47 9.11 -22.90
C ILE A 23 0.65 9.75 -22.08
N THR A 24 1.30 10.78 -22.61
CA THR A 24 2.36 11.51 -21.90
C THR A 24 1.80 12.61 -21.00
N ASP A 25 0.67 13.19 -21.37
CA ASP A 25 0.01 14.27 -20.63
C ASP A 25 -1.50 14.17 -20.77
N LEU A 26 -2.17 13.87 -19.66
CA LEU A 26 -3.62 13.68 -19.62
C LEU A 26 -4.40 14.97 -19.93
N GLN A 27 -3.83 16.15 -19.67
CA GLN A 27 -4.55 17.42 -19.90
C GLN A 27 -4.74 17.75 -21.39
N LYS A 28 -3.89 17.17 -22.25
CA LYS A 28 -3.96 17.34 -23.70
C LYS A 28 -4.94 16.38 -24.36
N GLU A 29 -5.39 15.36 -23.62
CA GLU A 29 -6.29 14.34 -24.12
C GLU A 29 -7.74 14.66 -23.77
N GLU A 30 -8.65 14.34 -24.69
CA GLU A 30 -10.07 14.35 -24.39
C GLU A 30 -10.39 13.20 -23.44
N HIS A 31 -10.67 13.53 -22.18
CA HIS A 31 -10.88 12.54 -21.15
C HIS A 31 -12.01 12.93 -20.18
N LYS A 32 -12.58 11.91 -19.55
CA LYS A 32 -13.52 12.05 -18.46
C LYS A 32 -12.98 11.40 -17.20
N THR A 33 -13.06 12.11 -16.09
CA THR A 33 -12.60 11.62 -14.78
C THR A 33 -13.76 11.21 -13.91
N PHE A 34 -13.64 10.05 -13.26
CA PHE A 34 -14.58 9.53 -12.27
C PHE A 34 -13.89 9.38 -10.93
N ILE A 35 -14.57 9.81 -9.88
CA ILE A 35 -14.08 9.78 -8.50
C ILE A 35 -15.17 9.14 -7.65
N PHE A 36 -14.77 8.15 -6.88
CA PHE A 36 -15.64 7.40 -5.98
C PHE A 36 -15.19 7.73 -4.54
N PRO A 37 -15.93 8.56 -3.77
CA PRO A 37 -15.50 8.96 -2.43
C PRO A 37 -15.44 7.77 -1.44
N GLU A 38 -16.14 6.68 -1.73
CA GLU A 38 -16.17 5.46 -0.93
C GLU A 38 -14.89 4.61 -1.00
N VAL A 39 -14.01 4.85 -1.98
CA VAL A 39 -12.74 4.12 -2.15
C VAL A 39 -11.51 4.89 -1.64
N ILE A 40 -11.70 5.91 -0.80
CA ILE A 40 -10.58 6.58 -0.11
C ILE A 40 -9.92 5.59 0.86
N PHE A 41 -8.59 5.54 0.85
CA PHE A 41 -7.82 4.71 1.78
C PHE A 41 -6.55 5.38 2.27
N THR A 42 -5.95 4.83 3.31
CA THR A 42 -4.63 5.26 3.82
C THR A 42 -3.59 4.21 3.46
N ALA A 43 -2.49 4.61 2.83
CA ALA A 43 -1.39 3.68 2.59
C ALA A 43 -0.65 3.41 3.91
N VAL A 44 -0.40 2.12 4.16
CA VAL A 44 0.22 1.60 5.38
C VAL A 44 1.22 0.51 5.02
N THR A 45 2.26 0.35 5.84
CA THR A 45 3.19 -0.77 5.73
C THR A 45 2.67 -2.02 6.42
N ALA A 46 1.77 -1.87 7.39
CA ALA A 46 1.07 -2.95 8.07
C ALA A 46 -0.34 -2.50 8.50
N TYR A 47 -1.30 -3.42 8.57
CA TYR A 47 -2.64 -3.10 9.05
C TYR A 47 -2.61 -2.69 10.53
N GLN A 48 -3.27 -1.57 10.84
CA GLN A 48 -3.43 -1.08 12.22
C GLN A 48 -4.77 -1.51 12.82
N ASN A 49 -5.84 -1.52 12.02
CA ASN A 49 -7.19 -1.87 12.46
C ASN A 49 -7.48 -3.36 12.20
N GLN A 50 -7.70 -4.13 13.27
CA GLN A 50 -7.95 -5.57 13.21
C GLN A 50 -9.26 -5.93 12.50
N LEU A 51 -10.28 -5.05 12.52
CA LEU A 51 -11.52 -5.28 11.78
C LEU A 51 -11.28 -5.25 10.27
N ILE A 52 -10.42 -4.32 9.81
CA ILE A 52 -10.01 -4.27 8.41
C ILE A 52 -9.19 -5.50 8.05
N THR A 53 -8.27 -5.94 8.92
CA THR A 53 -7.51 -7.18 8.71
C THR A 53 -8.44 -8.38 8.52
N ARG A 54 -9.43 -8.57 9.41
CA ARG A 54 -10.41 -9.66 9.32
C ARG A 54 -11.23 -9.56 8.04
N LEU A 55 -11.77 -8.39 7.73
CA LEU A 55 -12.52 -8.16 6.49
C LEU A 55 -11.69 -8.53 5.25
N LYS A 56 -10.40 -8.15 5.22
CA LYS A 56 -9.48 -8.46 4.13
C LYS A 56 -9.17 -9.96 4.05
N ILE A 57 -9.03 -10.66 5.18
CA ILE A 57 -8.84 -12.12 5.21
C ILE A 57 -10.07 -12.85 4.64
N ASP A 58 -11.26 -12.44 5.06
CA ASP A 58 -12.52 -13.08 4.66
C ASP A 58 -12.84 -12.84 3.18
N SER A 59 -12.56 -11.62 2.70
CA SER A 59 -12.95 -11.20 1.34
C SER A 59 -11.91 -11.54 0.27
N ASN A 60 -10.61 -11.53 0.60
CA ASN A 60 -9.56 -11.76 -0.40
C ASN A 60 -9.31 -13.27 -0.61
N PRO A 61 -9.46 -13.82 -1.84
CA PRO A 61 -9.21 -15.24 -2.10
C PRO A 61 -7.76 -15.66 -1.82
N PHE A 62 -6.79 -14.76 -2.00
CA PHE A 62 -5.37 -15.05 -1.73
C PHE A 62 -5.04 -15.14 -0.23
N ALA A 63 -5.96 -14.71 0.65
CA ALA A 63 -5.80 -14.78 2.10
C ALA A 63 -6.51 -15.98 2.75
N LYS A 64 -7.01 -16.94 1.96
CA LYS A 64 -7.81 -18.08 2.46
C LYS A 64 -7.11 -18.88 3.57
N GLY A 65 -5.79 -19.06 3.49
CA GLY A 65 -5.01 -19.81 4.50
C GLY A 65 -5.04 -19.20 5.91
N PHE A 66 -5.40 -17.92 6.05
CA PHE A 66 -5.51 -17.23 7.34
C PHE A 66 -6.92 -17.28 7.93
N ARG A 67 -7.91 -17.82 7.20
CA ARG A 67 -9.31 -17.95 7.66
C ARG A 67 -9.44 -19.05 8.72
N ASP A 68 -8.79 -20.18 8.48
CA ASP A 68 -8.88 -21.36 9.34
C ASP A 68 -7.96 -21.29 10.57
N SER A 69 -6.94 -20.42 10.53
CA SER A 69 -6.10 -20.06 11.70
C SER A 69 -6.91 -19.35 12.80
N SER A 70 -8.18 -19.03 12.54
CA SER A 70 -9.10 -18.50 13.55
C SER A 70 -9.42 -19.48 14.69
N ARG A 71 -9.13 -20.77 14.51
CA ARG A 71 -9.34 -21.84 15.51
C ARG A 71 -8.15 -22.03 16.46
N LEU A 72 -7.02 -21.37 16.22
CA LEU A 72 -5.87 -21.34 17.14
C LEU A 72 -5.84 -19.99 17.87
N THR A 73 -5.34 -20.02 19.11
CA THR A 73 -5.36 -18.90 20.04
C THR A 73 -4.67 -17.67 19.45
N ASP A 74 -5.10 -16.47 19.88
CA ASP A 74 -4.65 -15.18 19.33
C ASP A 74 -3.11 -14.99 19.34
N PHE A 75 -2.39 -15.78 20.14
CA PHE A 75 -0.92 -15.79 20.24
C PHE A 75 -0.22 -16.38 19.00
N ASP A 76 -0.82 -17.39 18.36
CA ASP A 76 -0.26 -18.02 17.15
C ASP A 76 -0.47 -17.15 15.90
N ARG A 77 -1.49 -16.28 15.92
CA ARG A 77 -1.83 -15.37 14.83
C ARG A 77 -0.77 -14.29 14.62
N LEU A 78 -0.27 -13.71 15.71
CA LEU A 78 0.77 -12.68 15.64
C LEU A 78 2.12 -13.29 15.22
N LYS A 79 2.43 -14.50 15.69
CA LYS A 79 3.65 -15.22 15.27
C LYS A 79 3.61 -15.67 13.81
N GLY A 80 2.46 -16.10 13.28
CA GLY A 80 2.35 -16.47 11.87
C GLY A 80 2.47 -15.26 10.92
N PHE A 81 1.80 -14.16 11.26
CA PHE A 81 1.86 -12.93 10.45
C PHE A 81 3.24 -12.25 10.56
N MET A 82 3.84 -12.24 11.75
CA MET A 82 5.17 -11.69 12.00
C MET A 82 6.29 -12.65 11.60
N GLY A 83 6.04 -13.95 11.44
CA GLY A 83 7.01 -14.92 10.93
C GLY A 83 7.21 -14.82 9.41
N PHE A 84 6.15 -14.52 8.66
CA PHE A 84 6.22 -14.34 7.20
C PHE A 84 6.68 -12.92 6.79
N TRP A 85 6.40 -11.89 7.61
CA TRP A 85 6.83 -10.50 7.36
C TRP A 85 8.02 -10.03 8.22
N GLY A 86 8.35 -10.70 9.31
CA GLY A 86 9.42 -10.28 10.24
C GLY A 86 10.84 -10.54 9.75
N VAL A 87 11.01 -11.46 8.79
CA VAL A 87 12.31 -11.66 8.13
C VAL A 87 12.65 -10.42 7.27
N ALA A 88 11.66 -9.78 6.65
CA ALA A 88 11.89 -8.57 5.84
C ALA A 88 12.10 -7.29 6.67
N LYS A 89 11.73 -7.30 7.97
CA LYS A 89 11.89 -6.14 8.85
C LYS A 89 13.25 -6.09 9.56
N PHE A 90 13.94 -7.22 9.71
CA PHE A 90 15.23 -7.24 10.40
C PHE A 90 16.36 -6.55 9.60
N GLU A 91 16.33 -6.60 8.27
CA GLU A 91 17.35 -5.94 7.43
C GLU A 91 17.16 -4.42 7.32
N SER A 92 15.93 -3.91 7.45
CA SER A 92 15.65 -2.48 7.33
C SER A 92 15.90 -1.72 8.63
N ASP A 93 15.68 -2.34 9.79
CA ASP A 93 15.88 -1.68 11.08
C ASP A 93 17.38 -1.54 11.46
N VAL A 94 18.28 -2.37 10.92
CA VAL A 94 19.75 -2.21 11.07
C VAL A 94 20.27 -0.98 10.34
N LYS A 95 19.68 -0.60 9.19
CA LYS A 95 20.08 0.63 8.47
C LYS A 95 19.58 1.91 9.13
N ILE A 96 18.45 1.87 9.82
CA ILE A 96 17.85 3.07 10.44
C ILE A 96 18.50 3.41 11.80
N GLN A 97 19.07 2.43 12.52
CA GLN A 97 19.81 2.72 13.75
C GLN A 97 21.10 3.51 13.53
N ASN A 98 21.72 3.43 12.35
CA ASN A 98 22.93 4.22 12.04
C ASN A 98 22.65 5.69 11.71
N TYR A 99 21.39 6.12 11.61
CA TYR A 99 21.01 7.50 11.30
C TYR A 99 20.48 8.31 12.50
N LYS A 100 20.50 7.75 13.71
CA LYS A 100 20.15 8.48 14.94
C LYS A 100 21.35 8.67 15.85
N MET A 101 22.37 9.35 15.34
CA MET A 101 23.39 10.01 16.14
C MET A 101 23.62 11.42 15.57
N ALA A 102 22.70 12.34 15.87
CA ALA A 102 22.94 13.77 15.80
C ALA A 102 22.02 14.42 16.83
N ASP A 103 22.64 14.97 17.87
CA ASP A 103 21.98 15.61 19.00
C ASP A 103 21.58 17.06 18.67
N GLN A 104 21.13 17.75 19.70
CA GLN A 104 20.27 18.93 19.69
C GLN A 104 21.00 20.25 19.39
N ASN A 105 22.12 20.23 18.66
CA ASN A 105 22.83 21.45 18.26
C ASN A 105 23.03 21.45 16.74
N GLY A 106 22.55 22.52 16.09
CA GLY A 106 22.44 22.62 14.64
C GLY A 106 23.73 22.49 13.83
N VAL A 107 23.52 22.54 12.50
CA VAL A 107 24.47 22.33 11.37
C VAL A 107 24.53 20.83 11.01
N TYR A 108 24.28 20.35 9.78
CA TYR A 108 25.05 20.49 8.52
C TYR A 108 24.11 20.40 7.29
N VAL A 109 24.20 21.29 6.29
CA VAL A 109 25.09 21.32 5.09
C VAL A 109 24.76 20.24 4.03
N SER A 110 24.31 20.75 2.86
CA SER A 110 24.17 20.14 1.51
C SER A 110 23.65 18.70 1.41
#